data_AF-A0A838EU72-F1
#
_entry.id   AF-A0A838EU72-F1
#
_cell.length_a   1.000
_cell.length_b   1.000
_cell.length_c   1.000
_cell.angle_alpha   90.00
_cell.angle_beta   90.00
_cell.angle_gamma   90.00
#
_symmetry.space_group_name_H-M   'P 1'
#
loop_
_entity.id
_entity.type
_entity.pdbx_description
1 polymer ?
#
loop_
_entity_poly.entity_id
_entity_poly.type
_entity_poly.pdbx_seq_one_letter_code
_entity_poly.pdbx_strand_id
1 'polypeptide(L)'
;MKSGRRLLLLLLLVASLTFLWVGWIPSPAFAATSVPNELLITRTPGLNTVNSSSREVVLHALLVKQLYTHMISLPSAPEGQICPQYLIASYRLTFYHNFVPVLQAKAVDGLCHPVIFGSSDIRAADASFWKLLKQAQDVGIGVHNELKLPNTHQIVVPPLPIPTVDTLHAVS
;
A
#
# COMPACT_ATOMS: atom_id res chain seq x y z
N MET A 1 -44.18 -27.14 57.26
CA MET A 1 -44.41 -26.40 55.98
C MET A 1 -43.72 -25.02 55.95
N LYS A 2 -42.38 -24.92 56.18
CA LYS A 2 -41.67 -23.62 56.25
C LYS A 2 -40.50 -23.46 55.26
N SER A 3 -40.15 -24.51 54.51
CA SER A 3 -38.98 -24.54 53.62
C SER A 3 -39.25 -24.01 52.19
N GLY A 4 -40.45 -24.22 51.64
CA GLY A 4 -40.75 -23.86 50.24
C GLY A 4 -40.74 -22.36 49.94
N ARG A 5 -41.04 -21.51 50.94
CA ARG A 5 -41.13 -20.05 50.75
C ARG A 5 -39.76 -19.39 50.58
N ARG A 6 -38.69 -19.98 51.13
CA ARG A 6 -37.31 -19.48 51.00
C ARG A 6 -36.71 -19.83 49.64
N LEU A 7 -37.05 -20.99 49.09
CA LEU A 7 -36.59 -21.42 47.76
C LEU A 7 -37.19 -20.56 46.64
N LEU A 8 -38.48 -20.21 46.76
CA LEU A 8 -39.16 -19.37 45.77
C LEU A 8 -38.60 -17.94 45.72
N LEU A 9 -38.24 -17.37 46.88
CA LEU A 9 -37.62 -16.03 46.97
C LEU A 9 -36.21 -16.01 46.37
N LEU A 10 -35.43 -17.07 46.54
CA LEU A 10 -34.10 -17.19 45.93
C LEU A 10 -34.17 -17.29 44.41
N LEU A 11 -35.13 -18.05 43.86
CA LEU A 11 -35.32 -18.15 42.41
C LEU A 11 -35.74 -16.81 41.77
N LEU A 12 -36.59 -16.03 42.45
CA LEU A 12 -36.98 -14.70 41.97
C LEU A 12 -35.83 -13.68 42.00
N LEU A 13 -34.90 -13.79 42.95
CA LEU A 13 -33.70 -12.94 43.02
C LEU A 13 -32.66 -13.27 41.95
N VAL A 14 -32.49 -14.55 41.60
CA VAL A 14 -31.57 -14.95 40.51
C VAL A 14 -32.14 -14.54 39.15
N ALA A 15 -33.47 -14.62 38.96
CA ALA A 15 -34.11 -14.21 37.72
C ALA A 15 -34.09 -12.69 37.48
N SER A 16 -34.00 -11.86 38.53
CA SER A 16 -33.93 -10.39 38.36
C SER A 16 -32.52 -9.89 38.08
N LEU A 17 -31.46 -10.60 38.50
CA LEU A 17 -30.07 -10.21 38.22
C LEU A 17 -29.63 -10.44 36.76
N THR A 18 -30.33 -11.28 35.99
CA THR A 18 -29.98 -11.52 34.57
C THR A 18 -30.59 -10.51 33.60
N PHE A 19 -31.53 -9.67 34.04
CA PHE A 19 -32.23 -8.71 33.16
C PHE A 19 -31.58 -7.31 33.10
N LEU A 20 -30.57 -7.01 33.92
CA LEU A 20 -29.88 -5.70 33.92
C LEU A 20 -28.58 -5.69 33.08
N TRP A 21 -28.29 -6.77 32.33
CA TRP A 21 -27.09 -6.91 31.51
C TRP A 21 -27.36 -6.87 29.99
N VAL A 22 -28.44 -6.21 29.57
CA VAL A 22 -28.74 -5.94 28.14
C VAL A 22 -28.64 -4.44 27.84
N GLY A 23 -27.70 -3.74 28.49
CA GLY A 23 -27.62 -2.28 28.49
C GLY A 23 -26.36 -1.68 27.88
N TRP A 24 -25.45 -2.47 27.30
CA TRP A 24 -24.28 -1.95 26.58
C TRP A 24 -23.77 -3.01 25.61
N ILE A 25 -24.47 -3.16 24.49
CA ILE A 25 -23.81 -3.70 23.30
C ILE A 25 -23.20 -2.47 22.65
N PRO A 26 -21.87 -2.23 22.75
CA PRO A 26 -21.23 -1.25 21.90
C PRO A 26 -21.60 -1.63 20.48
N SER A 27 -22.33 -0.77 19.78
CA SER A 27 -22.58 -0.94 18.37
C SER A 27 -21.22 -1.26 17.73
N PRO A 28 -21.08 -2.33 16.95
CA PRO A 28 -19.87 -2.53 16.20
C PRO A 28 -19.75 -1.27 15.35
N ALA A 29 -18.80 -0.41 15.70
CA ALA A 29 -18.38 0.66 14.81
C ALA A 29 -17.91 -0.11 13.59
N PHE A 30 -18.78 -0.16 12.57
CA PHE A 30 -18.44 -0.73 11.28
C PHE A 30 -17.10 -0.10 10.93
N ALA A 31 -16.04 -0.90 10.92
CA ALA A 31 -14.73 -0.44 10.50
C ALA A 31 -14.99 0.15 9.12
N ALA A 32 -14.98 1.49 9.05
CA ALA A 32 -15.26 2.20 7.84
C ALA A 32 -14.21 1.69 6.86
N THR A 33 -14.64 0.87 5.91
CA THR A 33 -13.74 0.28 4.93
C THR A 33 -13.21 1.47 4.17
N SER A 34 -11.97 1.85 4.47
CA SER A 34 -11.40 3.11 4.04
C SER A 34 -11.26 3.07 2.53
N VAL A 35 -12.23 3.71 1.85
CA VAL A 35 -12.28 3.71 0.39
C VAL A 35 -11.04 4.46 -0.11
N PRO A 36 -10.17 3.83 -0.90
CA PRO A 36 -8.93 4.48 -1.32
C PRO A 36 -9.22 5.65 -2.24
N ASN A 37 -8.43 6.71 -2.08
CA ASN A 37 -8.49 7.93 -2.88
C ASN A 37 -7.21 8.19 -3.69
N GLU A 38 -6.15 7.44 -3.41
CA GLU A 38 -4.87 7.54 -4.10
C GLU A 38 -4.35 6.14 -4.46
N LEU A 39 -3.68 6.05 -5.61
CA LEU A 39 -3.03 4.83 -6.09
C LEU A 39 -1.60 5.15 -6.54
N LEU A 40 -0.63 4.42 -5.99
CA LEU A 40 0.73 4.38 -6.50
C LEU A 40 0.90 3.15 -7.39
N ILE A 41 1.29 3.37 -8.64
CA ILE A 41 1.62 2.34 -9.62
C ILE A 41 3.14 2.32 -9.77
N THR A 42 3.77 1.18 -9.52
CA THR A 42 5.17 0.94 -9.89
C THR A 42 5.21 -0.13 -10.96
N ARG A 43 5.63 0.21 -12.17
CA ARG A 43 5.76 -0.72 -13.29
C ARG A 43 7.23 -1.09 -13.47
N THR A 44 7.49 -2.39 -13.43
CA THR A 44 8.80 -2.98 -13.75
C THR A 44 8.66 -3.81 -15.03
N PRO A 45 9.26 -3.37 -16.14
CA PRO A 45 9.28 -4.14 -17.38
C PRO A 45 9.97 -5.51 -17.22
N GLY A 46 9.64 -6.44 -18.11
CA GLY A 46 10.15 -7.81 -18.13
C GLY A 46 11.65 -7.94 -18.39
N LEU A 47 12.10 -9.19 -18.55
CA LEU A 47 13.51 -9.56 -18.72
C LEU A 47 14.19 -8.66 -19.78
N ASN A 48 15.32 -8.03 -19.37
CA ASN A 48 16.26 -7.21 -20.16
C ASN A 48 16.27 -5.68 -19.95
N THR A 49 15.51 -5.12 -19.02
CA THR A 49 15.56 -3.67 -18.74
C THR A 49 15.97 -3.40 -17.31
N VAL A 50 17.29 -3.39 -17.06
CA VAL A 50 17.86 -3.39 -15.69
C VAL A 50 17.47 -2.15 -14.87
N ASN A 51 17.02 -1.05 -15.48
CA ASN A 51 16.80 0.22 -14.76
C ASN A 51 15.56 1.05 -15.17
N SER A 52 14.59 0.51 -15.92
CA SER A 52 13.45 1.34 -16.39
C SER A 52 12.17 1.11 -15.59
N SER A 53 12.26 1.10 -14.25
CA SER A 53 11.04 1.14 -13.44
C SER A 53 10.39 2.52 -13.55
N SER A 54 9.10 2.55 -13.84
CA SER A 54 8.30 3.78 -13.81
C SER A 54 7.44 3.79 -12.56
N ARG A 55 7.24 4.98 -11.99
CA ARG A 55 6.37 5.23 -10.85
C ARG A 55 5.38 6.31 -11.23
N GLU A 56 4.11 6.07 -10.95
CA GLU A 56 3.01 6.97 -11.28
C GLU A 56 2.09 7.06 -10.07
N VAL A 57 1.70 8.28 -9.70
CA VAL A 57 0.69 8.53 -8.67
C VAL A 57 -0.61 8.95 -9.33
N VAL A 58 -1.70 8.31 -8.95
CA VAL A 58 -3.04 8.53 -9.49
C VAL A 58 -3.93 9.08 -8.38
N LEU A 59 -4.41 10.31 -8.56
CA LEU A 59 -5.26 11.04 -7.59
C LEU A 59 -6.73 11.13 -8.03
N HIS A 60 -7.10 10.50 -9.15
CA HIS A 60 -8.47 10.51 -9.67
C HIS A 60 -9.35 9.55 -8.85
N ALA A 61 -9.91 10.04 -7.74
CA ALA A 61 -10.56 9.22 -6.71
C ALA A 61 -11.62 8.23 -7.24
N LEU A 62 -12.44 8.61 -8.23
CA LEU A 62 -13.45 7.73 -8.80
C LEU A 62 -12.81 6.51 -9.51
N LEU A 63 -11.74 6.74 -10.26
CA LEU A 63 -11.03 5.70 -11.01
C LEU A 63 -10.24 4.79 -10.06
N VAL A 64 -9.59 5.38 -9.04
CA VAL A 64 -8.93 4.62 -7.97
C VAL A 64 -9.92 3.69 -7.28
N LYS A 65 -11.10 4.19 -6.91
CA LYS A 65 -12.17 3.39 -6.32
C LYS A 65 -12.66 2.29 -7.27
N GLN A 66 -12.91 2.61 -8.54
CA GLN A 66 -13.35 1.62 -9.54
C GLN A 66 -12.34 0.50 -9.72
N LEU A 67 -11.05 0.84 -9.89
CA LEU A 67 -9.98 -0.16 -10.01
C LEU A 67 -9.86 -1.00 -8.74
N TYR A 68 -9.90 -0.37 -7.55
CA TYR A 68 -9.87 -1.08 -6.28
C TYR A 68 -11.02 -2.08 -6.14
N THR A 69 -12.26 -1.63 -6.33
CA THR A 69 -13.46 -2.46 -6.20
C THR A 69 -13.46 -3.60 -7.22
N HIS A 70 -13.08 -3.32 -8.47
CA HIS A 70 -12.99 -4.35 -9.50
C HIS A 70 -11.92 -5.39 -9.15
N MET A 71 -10.73 -4.93 -8.74
CA MET A 71 -9.60 -5.79 -8.39
C MET A 71 -9.92 -6.76 -7.23
N ILE A 72 -10.60 -6.31 -6.17
CA ILE A 72 -11.01 -7.20 -5.06
C ILE A 72 -12.15 -8.17 -5.43
N SER A 73 -12.91 -7.86 -6.49
CA SER A 73 -13.99 -8.71 -7.01
C SER A 73 -13.53 -9.76 -8.01
N LEU A 74 -12.23 -9.77 -8.38
CA LEU A 74 -11.69 -10.73 -9.33
C LEU A 74 -11.89 -12.18 -8.83
N PRO A 75 -12.18 -13.12 -9.74
CA PRO A 75 -12.33 -14.53 -9.37
C PRO A 75 -10.98 -15.10 -8.94
N SER A 76 -11.01 -16.09 -8.04
CA SER A 76 -9.82 -16.88 -7.70
C SER A 76 -9.20 -17.50 -8.95
N ALA A 77 -7.88 -17.48 -9.03
CA ALA A 77 -7.18 -18.15 -10.12
C ALA A 77 -7.37 -19.68 -10.00
N PRO A 78 -7.47 -20.42 -11.13
CA PRO A 78 -7.55 -21.88 -11.10
C PRO A 78 -6.33 -22.50 -10.39
N GLU A 79 -6.58 -23.43 -9.48
CA GLU A 79 -5.52 -24.17 -8.80
C GLU A 79 -4.71 -25.00 -9.81
N GLY A 80 -3.40 -25.09 -9.61
CA GLY A 80 -2.51 -25.91 -10.44
C GLY A 80 -2.26 -25.35 -11.85
N GLN A 81 -2.72 -24.14 -12.18
CA GLN A 81 -2.42 -23.52 -13.46
C GLN A 81 -0.92 -23.22 -13.59
N ILE A 82 -0.24 -23.90 -14.52
CA ILE A 82 1.15 -23.62 -14.84
C ILE A 82 1.17 -22.38 -15.74
N CYS A 83 1.67 -21.26 -15.18
CA CYS A 83 1.80 -20.00 -15.89
C CYS A 83 3.23 -19.85 -16.41
N PRO A 84 3.45 -19.85 -17.74
CA PRO A 84 4.77 -19.62 -18.29
C PRO A 84 5.29 -18.25 -17.85
N GLN A 85 6.57 -18.19 -17.44
CA GLN A 85 7.19 -16.97 -16.92
C GLN A 85 7.53 -15.92 -18.01
N TYR A 86 6.79 -15.89 -19.12
CA TYR A 86 6.89 -14.81 -20.10
C TYR A 86 6.28 -13.54 -19.50
N LEU A 87 7.11 -12.81 -18.76
CA LEU A 87 6.76 -11.56 -18.09
C LEU A 87 6.99 -10.41 -19.06
N ILE A 88 5.91 -9.78 -19.53
CA ILE A 88 5.97 -8.54 -20.33
C ILE A 88 6.24 -7.37 -19.38
N ALA A 89 5.46 -7.29 -18.30
CA ALA A 89 5.63 -6.31 -17.25
C ALA A 89 5.06 -6.82 -15.91
N SER A 90 5.54 -6.27 -14.82
CA SER A 90 4.96 -6.44 -13.49
C SER A 90 4.59 -5.09 -12.91
N TYR A 91 3.48 -5.05 -12.21
CA TYR A 91 2.89 -3.86 -11.63
C TYR A 91 2.74 -4.09 -10.13
N ARG A 92 3.32 -3.21 -9.32
CA ARG A 92 3.00 -3.11 -7.91
C ARG A 92 2.00 -1.98 -7.75
N LEU A 93 0.82 -2.31 -7.23
CA LEU A 93 -0.28 -1.39 -6.99
C LEU A 93 -0.40 -1.20 -5.48
N THR A 94 -0.26 0.03 -5.00
CA THR A 94 -0.48 0.37 -3.59
C THR A 94 -1.60 1.40 -3.51
N PHE A 95 -2.72 1.02 -2.91
CA PHE A 95 -3.88 1.88 -2.69
C PHE A 95 -3.75 2.56 -1.33
N TYR A 96 -4.05 3.85 -1.28
CA TYR A 96 -3.98 4.66 -0.08
C TYR A 96 -5.34 5.30 0.22
N HIS A 97 -5.62 5.44 1.52
CA HIS A 97 -6.68 6.30 2.04
C HIS A 97 -6.03 7.33 2.97
N ASN A 98 -6.04 8.60 2.58
CA ASN A 98 -5.41 9.69 3.35
C ASN A 98 -3.94 9.37 3.74
N PHE A 99 -3.12 9.00 2.76
CA PHE A 99 -1.70 8.61 2.92
C PHE A 99 -1.44 7.31 3.71
N VAL A 100 -2.47 6.63 4.19
CA VAL A 100 -2.34 5.31 4.83
C VAL A 100 -2.53 4.22 3.78
N PRO A 101 -1.57 3.30 3.57
CA PRO A 101 -1.74 2.20 2.63
C PRO A 101 -2.83 1.25 3.15
N VAL A 102 -3.85 1.01 2.32
CA VAL A 102 -4.99 0.13 2.66
C VAL A 102 -4.93 -1.22 1.95
N LEU A 103 -4.26 -1.28 0.79
CA LEU A 103 -4.10 -2.52 0.04
C LEU A 103 -2.85 -2.46 -0.85
N GLN A 104 -2.11 -3.55 -0.89
CA GLN A 104 -1.01 -3.74 -1.83
C GLN A 104 -1.25 -5.02 -2.64
N ALA A 105 -1.08 -4.93 -3.96
CA ALA A 105 -1.21 -6.03 -4.88
C ALA A 105 -0.08 -6.03 -5.92
N LYS A 106 0.22 -7.20 -6.45
CA LYS A 106 1.12 -7.38 -7.60
C LYS A 106 0.32 -7.93 -8.77
N ALA A 107 0.20 -7.16 -9.85
CA ALA A 107 -0.35 -7.64 -11.11
C ALA A 107 0.78 -7.97 -12.08
N VAL A 108 0.62 -9.02 -12.87
CA VAL A 108 1.61 -9.46 -13.86
C VAL A 108 0.95 -9.48 -15.22
N ASP A 109 1.53 -8.73 -16.16
CA ASP A 109 1.15 -8.75 -17.56
C ASP A 109 1.96 -9.85 -18.27
N GLY A 110 1.27 -10.95 -18.56
CA GLY A 110 1.80 -12.22 -19.06
C GLY A 110 0.64 -13.20 -19.21
N LEU A 111 0.87 -14.42 -19.71
CA LEU A 111 -0.20 -15.31 -20.20
C LEU A 111 -1.39 -15.55 -19.24
N CYS A 112 -1.13 -15.75 -17.95
CA CYS A 112 -2.19 -15.99 -16.96
C CYS A 112 -2.76 -14.74 -16.30
N HIS A 113 -2.13 -13.58 -16.51
CA HIS A 113 -2.57 -12.31 -15.95
C HIS A 113 -2.89 -12.34 -14.43
N PRO A 114 -2.03 -12.88 -13.54
CA PRO A 114 -2.39 -13.00 -12.13
C PRO A 114 -2.34 -11.65 -11.41
N VAL A 115 -3.26 -11.46 -10.48
CA VAL A 115 -3.23 -10.41 -9.45
C VAL A 115 -3.04 -11.09 -8.09
N ILE A 116 -1.95 -10.77 -7.41
CA ILE A 116 -1.52 -11.43 -6.19
C ILE A 116 -1.68 -10.44 -5.02
N PHE A 117 -2.44 -10.84 -4.01
CA PHE A 117 -2.58 -10.16 -2.73
C PHE A 117 -1.83 -10.94 -1.66
N GLY A 118 -0.82 -10.32 -1.05
CA GLY A 118 0.04 -11.01 -0.08
C GLY A 118 0.74 -12.23 -0.69
N SER A 119 0.78 -13.35 0.04
CA SER A 119 1.47 -14.58 -0.37
C SER A 119 0.56 -15.69 -0.89
N SER A 120 -0.75 -15.64 -0.63
CA SER A 120 -1.65 -16.78 -0.83
C SER A 120 -2.91 -16.48 -1.62
N ASP A 121 -3.31 -15.21 -1.77
CA ASP A 121 -4.50 -14.88 -2.55
C ASP A 121 -4.09 -14.47 -3.97
N ILE A 122 -4.41 -15.34 -4.94
CA ILE A 122 -4.14 -15.16 -6.35
C ILE A 122 -5.47 -15.13 -7.10
N ARG A 123 -5.70 -14.04 -7.82
CA ARG A 123 -6.88 -13.83 -8.67
C ARG A 123 -6.51 -13.78 -10.14
N ALA A 124 -7.45 -14.15 -10.99
CA ALA A 124 -7.30 -14.00 -12.43
C ALA A 124 -7.77 -12.60 -12.86
N ALA A 125 -6.87 -11.75 -13.37
CA ALA A 125 -7.29 -10.48 -13.96
C ALA A 125 -8.05 -10.72 -15.27
N ASP A 126 -9.08 -9.91 -15.46
CA ASP A 126 -9.86 -9.86 -16.70
C ASP A 126 -9.49 -8.62 -17.54
N ALA A 127 -10.08 -8.52 -18.73
CA ALA A 127 -9.87 -7.39 -19.62
C ALA A 127 -10.29 -6.04 -18.99
N SER A 128 -11.29 -6.06 -18.12
CA SER A 128 -11.80 -4.86 -17.42
C SER A 128 -10.77 -4.32 -16.43
N PHE A 129 -10.09 -5.19 -15.68
CA PHE A 129 -8.97 -4.83 -14.82
C PHE A 129 -7.86 -4.14 -15.61
N TRP A 130 -7.42 -4.75 -16.72
CA TRP A 130 -6.34 -4.19 -17.54
C TRP A 130 -6.72 -2.84 -18.16
N LYS A 131 -7.98 -2.69 -18.59
CA LYS A 131 -8.50 -1.42 -19.09
C LYS A 131 -8.48 -0.34 -18.02
N LEU A 132 -8.95 -0.63 -16.80
CA LEU A 132 -8.96 0.32 -15.68
C LEU A 132 -7.53 0.70 -15.26
N LEU A 133 -6.62 -0.29 -15.20
CA LEU A 133 -5.22 -0.04 -14.90
C LEU A 133 -4.60 0.89 -15.96
N LYS A 134 -4.81 0.61 -17.25
CA LYS A 134 -4.31 1.46 -18.34
C LYS A 134 -4.85 2.89 -18.25
N GLN A 135 -6.16 3.05 -18.01
CA GLN A 135 -6.77 4.37 -17.79
C GLN A 135 -6.14 5.10 -16.61
N ALA A 136 -5.81 4.39 -15.52
CA ALA A 136 -5.16 4.98 -14.35
C ALA A 136 -3.74 5.47 -14.69
N GLN A 137 -2.98 4.72 -15.50
CA GLN A 137 -1.67 5.14 -15.98
C GLN A 137 -1.74 6.37 -16.90
N ASP A 138 -2.76 6.44 -17.76
CA ASP A 138 -2.93 7.56 -18.71
C ASP A 138 -3.22 8.90 -18.02
N VAL A 139 -3.77 8.88 -16.79
CA VAL A 139 -4.00 10.07 -15.96
C VAL A 139 -2.99 10.18 -14.80
N GLY A 140 -2.06 9.24 -14.69
CA GLY A 140 -1.07 9.19 -13.62
C GLY A 140 0.00 10.26 -13.79
N ILE A 141 0.43 10.85 -12.67
CA ILE A 141 1.55 11.79 -12.66
C ILE A 141 2.82 10.99 -12.45
N GLY A 142 3.71 11.00 -13.45
CA GLY A 142 5.02 10.36 -13.36
C GLY A 142 5.86 10.94 -12.23
N VAL A 143 6.27 10.09 -11.29
CA VAL A 143 7.22 10.45 -10.23
C VAL A 143 8.61 10.14 -10.75
N HIS A 144 9.20 11.10 -11.46
CA HIS A 144 10.59 11.00 -11.85
C HIS A 144 11.45 11.15 -10.59
N ASN A 145 12.16 10.09 -10.20
CA ASN A 145 13.20 10.13 -9.17
C ASN A 145 14.48 10.87 -9.65
N GLU A 146 14.35 11.87 -10.54
CA GLU A 146 15.45 12.76 -10.91
C GLU A 146 15.48 14.00 -10.01
N LEU A 147 15.65 13.76 -8.71
CA LEU A 147 16.65 14.53 -7.96
C LEU A 147 17.97 13.77 -8.11
N LYS A 148 18.45 13.72 -9.36
CA LYS A 148 19.89 13.71 -9.59
C LYS A 148 20.31 15.06 -9.00
N LEU A 149 20.70 15.08 -7.71
CA LEU A 149 21.39 16.25 -7.19
C LEU A 149 22.42 16.59 -8.26
N PRO A 150 22.42 17.82 -8.82
CA PRO A 150 23.49 18.21 -9.72
C PRO A 150 24.75 17.83 -8.98
N ASN A 151 25.55 16.97 -9.59
CA ASN A 151 26.81 16.51 -9.02
C ASN A 151 27.52 17.78 -8.60
N THR A 152 27.47 18.10 -7.29
CA THR A 152 28.02 19.34 -6.77
C THR A 152 29.46 19.21 -7.17
N HIS A 153 29.85 20.01 -8.16
CA HIS A 153 31.23 20.15 -8.59
C HIS A 153 32.05 20.12 -7.31
N GLN A 154 32.94 19.12 -7.19
CA GLN A 154 33.95 19.12 -6.15
C GLN A 154 34.51 20.53 -6.14
N ILE A 155 34.17 21.31 -5.11
CA ILE A 155 34.83 22.56 -4.85
C ILE A 155 36.23 22.10 -4.50
N VAL A 156 37.12 22.09 -5.50
CA VAL A 156 38.54 22.02 -5.27
C VAL A 156 38.84 23.29 -4.48
N VAL A 157 38.82 23.18 -3.15
CA VAL A 157 39.29 24.24 -2.28
C VAL A 157 40.77 24.36 -2.59
N PRO A 158 41.24 25.47 -3.21
CA PRO A 158 42.66 25.65 -3.41
C PRO A 158 43.34 25.64 -2.03
N PRO A 159 44.51 24.99 -1.87
CA PRO A 159 45.23 25.01 -0.61
C PRO A 159 45.51 26.46 -0.21
N LEU A 160 45.18 26.82 1.04
CA LEU A 160 45.49 28.14 1.58
C LEU A 160 47.01 28.36 1.51
N PRO A 161 47.48 29.56 1.11
CA PRO A 161 48.89 29.89 1.20
C PRO A 161 49.32 29.87 2.67
N ILE A 162 50.34 29.05 2.96
CA ILE A 162 50.99 29.01 4.26
C ILE A 162 51.75 30.33 4.42
N PRO A 163 51.51 31.13 5.47
CA PRO A 163 52.33 32.31 5.74
C PRO A 163 53.75 31.86 6.08
N THR A 164 54.70 32.20 5.21
CA THR A 164 56.12 32.10 5.50
C THR A 164 56.47 33.15 6.55
N VAL A 165 56.86 32.69 7.74
CA VAL A 165 57.43 33.53 8.80
C VAL A 165 58.86 33.87 8.39
N ASP A 166 59.00 34.88 7.53
CA ASP A 166 60.26 35.58 7.36
C ASP A 166 60.14 36.96 8.02
N THR A 167 61.19 37.32 8.74
CA THR A 167 61.58 38.66 9.21
C THR A 167 61.56 38.83 10.73
N LEU A 168 62.65 38.38 11.35
CA LEU A 168 63.16 39.01 12.58
C LEU A 168 64.69 38.85 12.60
N HIS A 169 65.39 39.70 11.85
CA HIS A 169 66.81 39.96 12.10
C HIS A 169 66.96 41.39 12.63
N ALA A 170 67.47 41.43 13.85
CA ALA A 170 67.67 42.60 14.68
C ALA A 170 68.75 43.52 14.11
N VAL A 171 68.49 44.81 14.23
CA VAL A 171 69.47 45.89 14.13
C VAL A 171 70.32 45.87 15.40
N SER A 172 71.64 45.84 15.24
CA SER A 172 72.61 46.31 16.24
C SER A 172 73.79 46.96 15.54
#